data_AF-A0A9P7ZVC3-F1
#
_entry.id   AF-A0A9P7ZVC3-F1
#
_cell.length_a   1.000
_cell.length_b   1.000
_cell.length_c   1.000
_cell.angle_alpha   90.00
_cell.angle_beta   90.00
_cell.angle_gamma   90.00
#
_symmetry.space_group_name_H-M   'P 1'
#
loop_
_entity.id
_entity.type
_entity.pdbx_description
1 polymer ?
#
loop_
_entity_poly.entity_id
_entity_poly.type
_entity_poly.pdbx_seq_one_letter_code
_entity_poly.pdbx_strand_id
1 'polypeptide(L)'
;MSGTRVCPWCGFIPQTDKELKKTKHIETEHPDSQTSQPEDRSLSRSPAPSPPRQSASRRSSPTQHLKKDSPAKSHSNLNENWKAFFRGHQTASQKPSPRIRHTSKASHKDAKAEEDTERSSSDTKRPKLGKSELGRHHREDQMPSSLRTLLEEKRGYFSNGIIPVLQKLLQASNTTSAAWLCSPHVTHVSKLSREGSFCGYRNIQMLCSHIINSGSFGAAKFGDQVPSIFDIQELIENAWDEGINARGRDETGGIRGTRKYIGTPEAQAMFTSLQIPCSVNAFRTKDCAEARALLLDYIQQYFVQGAGEDTSKVRATALPPIYFQHRGHSMTIVGLERLKNGSRNLIVFDPSYKDSTVVAGLRGKTYTSGGRRADFHLDSYRKGTSYLRRHNEFEILV
;
A
#
# COMPACT_ATOMS: atom_id res chain seq x y z
N MET A 1 -10.62 35.69 -17.08
CA MET A 1 -11.69 35.36 -16.10
C MET A 1 -11.07 35.26 -14.73
N SER A 2 -11.49 36.10 -13.78
CA SER A 2 -10.87 36.21 -12.45
C SER A 2 -11.15 34.95 -11.63
N GLY A 3 -10.09 34.22 -11.26
CA GLY A 3 -10.18 33.06 -10.38
C GLY A 3 -10.73 33.48 -9.01
N THR A 4 -11.75 32.77 -8.54
CA THR A 4 -12.35 32.96 -7.21
C THR A 4 -11.29 32.78 -6.12
N ARG A 5 -11.17 33.73 -5.19
CA ARG A 5 -10.11 33.80 -4.13
C ARG A 5 -10.28 32.77 -3.00
N VAL A 6 -11.26 31.88 -3.14
CA VAL A 6 -11.68 30.92 -2.13
C VAL A 6 -11.40 29.53 -2.67
N CYS A 7 -10.89 28.63 -1.83
CA CYS A 7 -10.82 27.21 -2.17
C CYS A 7 -12.24 26.69 -2.42
N PRO A 8 -12.56 26.16 -3.61
CA PRO A 8 -13.93 25.80 -3.98
C PRO A 8 -14.45 24.55 -3.24
N TRP A 9 -13.59 23.86 -2.47
CA TRP A 9 -13.94 22.62 -1.77
C TRP A 9 -14.13 22.77 -0.26
N CYS A 10 -13.42 23.70 0.38
CA CYS A 10 -13.45 23.85 1.84
C CYS A 10 -13.59 25.30 2.33
N GLY A 11 -13.71 26.26 1.42
CA GLY A 11 -13.88 27.67 1.79
C GLY A 11 -12.61 28.37 2.28
N PHE A 12 -11.44 27.72 2.21
CA PHE A 12 -10.17 28.31 2.65
C PHE A 12 -9.82 29.58 1.85
N ILE A 13 -9.45 30.66 2.56
CA ILE A 13 -9.03 31.94 1.99
C ILE A 13 -7.57 32.21 2.40
N PRO A 14 -6.62 32.26 1.44
CA PRO A 14 -5.22 32.52 1.77
C PRO A 14 -5.03 33.98 2.23
N GLN A 15 -4.36 34.18 3.37
CA GLN A 15 -4.16 35.51 3.95
C GLN A 15 -3.14 36.38 3.19
N THR A 16 -2.16 35.79 2.50
CA THR A 16 -1.16 36.50 1.64
C THR A 16 -0.56 35.58 0.59
N ASP A 17 -0.19 36.12 -0.58
CA ASP A 17 0.31 35.42 -1.78
C ASP A 17 -0.66 34.34 -2.32
N LYS A 18 -1.64 34.84 -3.08
CA LYS A 18 -3.00 34.28 -3.21
C LYS A 18 -3.09 32.99 -4.02
N GLU A 19 -2.30 32.86 -5.08
CA GLU A 19 -2.39 31.71 -5.99
C GLU A 19 -1.53 30.54 -5.53
N LEU A 20 -0.27 30.80 -5.15
CA LEU A 20 0.68 29.74 -4.78
C LEU A 20 0.26 28.99 -3.51
N LYS A 21 -0.27 29.70 -2.49
CA LYS A 21 -0.76 29.07 -1.26
C LYS A 21 -2.08 28.35 -1.46
N LYS A 22 -2.95 28.82 -2.36
CA LYS A 22 -4.17 28.12 -2.74
C LYS A 22 -3.83 26.81 -3.45
N THR A 23 -2.90 26.84 -4.40
CA THR A 23 -2.42 25.63 -5.10
C THR A 23 -1.78 24.65 -4.13
N LYS A 24 -0.90 25.10 -3.24
CA LYS A 24 -0.28 24.25 -2.22
C LYS A 24 -1.31 23.65 -1.25
N HIS A 25 -2.31 24.44 -0.84
CA HIS A 25 -3.41 23.95 -0.01
C HIS A 25 -4.26 22.91 -0.75
N ILE A 26 -4.56 23.11 -2.03
CA ILE A 26 -5.28 22.13 -2.86
C ILE A 26 -4.44 20.87 -3.03
N GLU A 27 -3.13 20.99 -3.23
CA GLU A 27 -2.19 19.86 -3.34
C GLU A 27 -2.08 19.04 -2.05
N THR A 28 -2.17 19.68 -0.88
CA THR A 28 -2.02 18.99 0.40
C THR A 28 -3.34 18.48 0.97
N GLU A 29 -4.41 19.27 0.86
CA GLU A 29 -5.71 19.00 1.50
C GLU A 29 -6.74 18.42 0.52
N HIS A 30 -6.53 18.58 -0.79
CA HIS A 30 -7.43 18.13 -1.85
C HIS A 30 -6.68 17.46 -3.03
N PRO A 31 -5.81 16.47 -2.78
CA PRO A 31 -4.89 15.92 -3.79
C PRO A 31 -5.60 15.25 -4.99
N ASP A 32 -6.87 14.86 -4.84
CA ASP A 32 -7.68 14.24 -5.89
C ASP A 32 -8.47 15.24 -6.75
N SER A 33 -8.44 16.53 -6.43
CA SER A 33 -9.30 17.56 -7.03
C SER A 33 -8.66 18.29 -8.22
N GLN A 34 -7.38 18.05 -8.52
CA GLN A 34 -6.69 18.65 -9.67
C GLN A 34 -7.22 18.20 -11.04
N THR A 35 -8.11 17.21 -11.09
CA THR A 35 -8.67 16.68 -12.36
C THR A 35 -10.00 17.28 -12.78
N SER A 36 -10.58 18.19 -12.01
CA SER A 36 -11.88 18.81 -12.33
C SER A 36 -11.76 20.31 -12.45
N GLN A 37 -11.75 20.84 -13.68
CA GLN A 37 -12.25 22.20 -13.89
C GLN A 37 -13.79 22.17 -13.79
N PRO A 38 -14.44 23.24 -13.28
CA PRO A 38 -15.89 23.34 -13.33
C PRO A 38 -16.33 23.42 -14.79
N GLU A 39 -17.18 22.49 -15.22
CA GLU A 39 -17.77 22.51 -16.56
C GLU A 39 -18.61 23.78 -16.72
N ASP A 40 -18.18 24.65 -17.64
CA ASP A 40 -18.94 25.82 -18.03
C ASP A 40 -20.12 25.36 -18.90
N ARG A 41 -21.32 25.61 -18.40
CA ARG A 41 -22.56 25.04 -18.90
C ARG A 41 -23.12 25.96 -19.99
N SER A 42 -22.54 25.98 -21.20
CA SER A 42 -23.26 26.52 -22.36
C SER A 42 -22.65 26.14 -23.72
N LEU A 43 -23.56 25.86 -24.66
CA LEU A 43 -23.44 25.82 -26.12
C LEU A 43 -23.24 24.44 -26.78
N SER A 44 -24.38 23.95 -27.24
CA SER A 44 -24.64 22.89 -28.20
C SER A 44 -24.02 23.16 -29.58
N ARG A 45 -23.44 22.12 -30.21
CA ARG A 45 -23.39 21.99 -31.68
C ARG A 45 -23.15 20.53 -32.12
N SER A 46 -23.96 20.12 -33.08
CA SER A 46 -24.09 18.78 -33.69
C SER A 46 -22.91 18.39 -34.63
N PRO A 47 -22.79 17.11 -35.04
CA PRO A 47 -21.56 16.52 -35.57
C PRO A 47 -21.45 16.53 -37.10
N ALA A 48 -20.22 16.40 -37.62
CA ALA A 48 -19.89 16.23 -39.03
C ALA A 48 -18.81 15.12 -39.20
N PRO A 49 -18.66 14.52 -40.40
CA PRO A 49 -18.55 13.06 -40.57
C PRO A 49 -17.14 12.49 -40.84
N SER A 50 -17.05 11.16 -40.76
CA SER A 50 -15.87 10.29 -40.95
C SER A 50 -15.41 10.15 -42.42
N PRO A 51 -14.11 9.87 -42.67
CA PRO A 51 -13.63 9.33 -43.94
C PRO A 51 -13.33 7.80 -43.89
N PRO A 52 -13.16 7.13 -45.05
CA PRO A 52 -13.50 5.72 -45.23
C PRO A 52 -12.34 4.72 -45.07
N ARG A 53 -12.73 3.46 -44.86
CA ARG A 53 -11.90 2.24 -44.93
C ARG A 53 -11.42 1.96 -46.35
N GLN A 54 -10.19 1.46 -46.47
CA GLN A 54 -9.73 0.67 -47.62
C GLN A 54 -9.14 -0.67 -47.16
N SER A 55 -9.36 -1.68 -47.98
CA SER A 55 -9.12 -3.10 -47.78
C SER A 55 -7.88 -3.62 -48.52
N ALA A 56 -7.22 -4.59 -47.87
CA ALA A 56 -6.57 -5.79 -48.42
C ALA A 56 -5.40 -5.68 -49.42
N SER A 57 -4.27 -6.32 -49.06
CA SER A 57 -3.58 -7.27 -49.95
C SER A 57 -2.56 -8.12 -49.19
N ARG A 58 -2.52 -9.41 -49.54
CA ARG A 58 -1.66 -10.50 -49.03
C ARG A 58 -0.25 -10.42 -49.64
N ARG A 59 0.78 -10.88 -48.92
CA ARG A 59 1.79 -11.83 -49.45
C ARG A 59 2.75 -12.41 -48.39
N SER A 60 2.72 -13.74 -48.29
CA SER A 60 3.82 -14.72 -48.15
C SER A 60 5.07 -14.43 -47.29
N SER A 61 5.28 -15.34 -46.33
CA SER A 61 6.54 -15.69 -45.64
C SER A 61 7.65 -16.20 -46.59
N PRO A 62 8.91 -16.32 -46.13
CA PRO A 62 9.32 -17.58 -45.51
C PRO A 62 10.25 -17.47 -44.28
N THR A 63 10.23 -18.57 -43.54
CA THR A 63 10.92 -18.98 -42.31
C THR A 63 12.44 -19.05 -42.43
N GLN A 64 13.18 -18.70 -41.36
CA GLN A 64 14.49 -19.29 -41.05
C GLN A 64 14.68 -19.53 -39.54
N HIS A 65 15.03 -20.78 -39.24
CA HIS A 65 15.48 -21.31 -37.95
C HIS A 65 16.89 -20.79 -37.60
N LEU A 66 17.12 -20.39 -36.34
CA LEU A 66 18.42 -20.53 -35.69
C LEU A 66 18.24 -20.92 -34.20
N LYS A 67 18.98 -21.95 -33.80
CA LYS A 67 19.09 -22.52 -32.45
C LYS A 67 20.13 -21.75 -31.61
N LYS A 68 20.15 -22.10 -30.31
CA LYS A 68 21.26 -22.02 -29.33
C LYS A 68 21.43 -20.67 -28.61
N ASP A 69 21.75 -20.56 -27.31
CA ASP A 69 22.27 -21.47 -26.27
C ASP A 69 21.82 -21.00 -24.87
N SER A 70 21.75 -21.92 -23.90
CA SER A 70 21.68 -21.61 -22.46
C SER A 70 23.05 -21.22 -21.90
N PRO A 71 23.09 -20.51 -20.75
CA PRO A 71 24.06 -20.90 -19.73
C PRO A 71 23.49 -21.01 -18.32
N ALA A 72 24.08 -21.96 -17.60
CA ALA A 72 23.83 -22.37 -16.23
C ALA A 72 24.00 -21.25 -15.19
N LYS A 73 23.23 -21.35 -14.09
CA LYS A 73 23.53 -20.64 -12.83
C LYS A 73 23.24 -21.53 -11.62
N SER A 74 24.33 -22.05 -11.05
CA SER A 74 24.71 -21.96 -9.64
C SER A 74 23.57 -21.82 -8.62
N HIS A 75 23.19 -22.93 -7.99
CA HIS A 75 22.39 -22.94 -6.77
C HIS A 75 23.28 -22.54 -5.57
N SER A 76 22.98 -21.40 -4.95
CA SER A 76 23.43 -21.09 -3.58
C SER A 76 22.24 -21.25 -2.64
N ASN A 77 22.37 -22.18 -1.70
CA ASN A 77 21.40 -22.52 -0.68
C ASN A 77 21.10 -21.33 0.24
N LEU A 78 19.86 -20.84 0.20
CA LEU A 78 19.27 -19.98 1.22
C LEU A 78 17.89 -20.55 1.53
N ASN A 79 17.88 -21.58 2.38
CA ASN A 79 16.66 -22.11 2.96
C ASN A 79 16.94 -22.50 4.41
N GLU A 80 15.91 -22.33 5.24
CA GLU A 80 15.86 -22.61 6.70
C GLU A 80 16.13 -21.39 7.62
N ASN A 81 15.17 -20.47 7.71
CA ASN A 81 14.87 -19.83 9.02
C ASN A 81 13.48 -19.18 9.17
N TRP A 82 12.60 -19.28 8.18
CA TRP A 82 11.25 -18.68 8.26
C TRP A 82 10.32 -19.42 9.25
N LYS A 83 10.59 -20.69 9.57
CA LYS A 83 9.78 -21.52 10.48
C LYS A 83 9.79 -21.04 11.95
N ALA A 84 10.77 -20.21 12.34
CA ALA A 84 10.85 -19.65 13.70
C ALA A 84 9.88 -18.47 13.92
N PHE A 85 9.49 -17.77 12.85
CA PHE A 85 8.57 -16.63 12.91
C PHE A 85 7.12 -17.04 13.19
N PHE A 86 6.69 -18.21 12.71
CA PHE A 86 5.28 -18.65 12.77
C PHE A 86 4.86 -19.32 14.09
N ARG A 87 5.75 -19.47 15.08
CA ARG A 87 5.48 -20.29 16.28
C ARG A 87 5.36 -19.56 17.61
N GLY A 88 5.44 -18.22 17.64
CA GLY A 88 5.34 -17.46 18.89
C GLY A 88 4.15 -16.50 18.86
N HIS A 89 3.30 -16.57 19.89
CA HIS A 89 2.12 -15.75 20.21
C HIS A 89 0.75 -16.46 20.07
N GLN A 90 0.65 -17.65 20.67
CA GLN A 90 -0.58 -18.02 21.38
C GLN A 90 -0.43 -17.55 22.83
N THR A 91 -1.19 -16.53 23.25
CA THR A 91 -1.26 -16.15 24.66
C THR A 91 -2.11 -17.18 25.40
N ALA A 92 -1.44 -18.05 26.15
CA ALA A 92 -2.05 -19.02 27.03
C ALA A 92 -2.76 -18.31 28.20
N SER A 93 -4.05 -18.59 28.35
CA SER A 93 -4.86 -18.20 29.51
C SER A 93 -4.37 -18.93 30.75
N GLN A 94 -3.85 -18.19 31.73
CA GLN A 94 -3.46 -18.74 33.04
C GLN A 94 -4.66 -18.76 34.00
N LYS A 95 -4.94 -19.96 34.53
CA LYS A 95 -5.86 -20.21 35.65
C LYS A 95 -5.31 -19.61 36.96
N PRO A 96 -6.14 -19.16 37.92
CA PRO A 96 -5.69 -18.83 39.27
C PRO A 96 -5.98 -19.94 40.30
N SER A 97 -5.19 -19.98 41.37
CA SER A 97 -5.41 -20.70 42.65
C SER A 97 -4.59 -19.99 43.75
N PRO A 98 -4.83 -20.21 45.07
CA PRO A 98 -6.03 -19.82 45.83
C PRO A 98 -5.74 -19.06 47.16
N ARG A 99 -6.82 -18.59 47.84
CA ARG A 99 -6.96 -18.10 49.25
C ARG A 99 -6.34 -16.72 49.56
N ILE A 100 -6.96 -15.83 50.35
CA ILE A 100 -7.31 -15.94 51.78
C ILE A 100 -8.55 -15.09 52.15
N ARG A 101 -9.33 -15.58 53.13
CA ARG A 101 -10.52 -15.01 53.77
C ARG A 101 -10.21 -13.80 54.66
N HIS A 102 -11.15 -12.85 54.80
CA HIS A 102 -11.63 -12.37 56.10
C HIS A 102 -13.05 -11.78 55.99
N THR A 103 -13.72 -11.78 57.14
CA THR A 103 -15.16 -11.82 57.42
C THR A 103 -15.82 -10.45 57.61
N SER A 104 -17.12 -10.29 57.30
CA SER A 104 -18.21 -10.17 58.30
C SER A 104 -19.56 -9.61 57.77
N LYS A 105 -20.65 -10.21 58.29
CA LYS A 105 -22.00 -9.69 58.65
C LYS A 105 -23.06 -9.36 57.58
N ALA A 106 -23.90 -10.39 57.32
CA ALA A 106 -25.36 -10.49 57.48
C ALA A 106 -26.32 -9.34 57.11
N SER A 107 -27.28 -9.63 56.21
CA SER A 107 -28.74 -9.59 56.50
C SER A 107 -29.58 -10.21 55.35
N HIS A 108 -30.76 -10.70 55.72
CA HIS A 108 -31.61 -11.72 55.06
C HIS A 108 -32.53 -11.26 53.90
N LYS A 109 -33.10 -12.28 53.22
CA LYS A 109 -34.38 -12.39 52.45
C LYS A 109 -34.22 -12.31 50.92
N ASP A 110 -34.82 -13.13 50.07
CA ASP A 110 -35.72 -14.30 50.14
C ASP A 110 -35.55 -15.09 48.82
N ALA A 111 -35.90 -16.38 48.84
CA ALA A 111 -35.75 -17.32 47.73
C ALA A 111 -36.88 -17.26 46.68
N LYS A 112 -36.55 -17.51 45.42
CA LYS A 112 -37.40 -18.29 44.50
C LYS A 112 -36.59 -18.86 43.32
N ALA A 113 -36.83 -20.14 43.02
CA ALA A 113 -36.16 -20.96 42.02
C ALA A 113 -36.90 -20.96 40.66
N GLU A 114 -36.30 -21.66 39.68
CA GLU A 114 -36.75 -22.00 38.31
C GLU A 114 -36.39 -20.94 37.24
N GLU A 115 -35.84 -21.24 36.05
CA GLU A 115 -35.64 -22.47 35.28
C GLU A 115 -34.58 -22.20 34.19
N ASP A 116 -33.91 -23.25 33.72
CA ASP A 116 -32.87 -23.22 32.68
C ASP A 116 -33.38 -22.69 31.33
N THR A 117 -32.61 -21.83 30.68
CA THR A 117 -32.62 -21.72 29.21
C THR A 117 -31.24 -21.31 28.71
N GLU A 118 -30.60 -22.23 28.00
CA GLU A 118 -29.38 -22.01 27.24
C GLU A 118 -29.51 -20.78 26.33
N ARG A 119 -28.66 -19.78 26.53
CA ARG A 119 -28.58 -18.61 25.64
C ARG A 119 -27.20 -18.55 25.02
N SER A 120 -27.17 -18.88 23.73
CA SER A 120 -26.00 -18.83 22.86
C SER A 120 -25.21 -17.54 23.05
N SER A 121 -23.89 -17.68 23.20
CA SER A 121 -22.94 -16.58 23.24
C SER A 121 -23.12 -15.67 22.02
N SER A 122 -23.62 -14.47 22.27
CA SER A 122 -23.72 -13.42 21.26
C SER A 122 -22.33 -13.02 20.81
N ASP A 123 -22.00 -13.40 19.59
CA ASP A 123 -20.87 -12.92 18.80
C ASP A 123 -20.84 -11.38 18.85
N THR A 124 -19.83 -10.84 19.54
CA THR A 124 -19.59 -9.40 19.61
C THR A 124 -19.21 -8.90 18.22
N LYS A 125 -20.22 -8.44 17.47
CA LYS A 125 -20.08 -7.79 16.17
C LYS A 125 -19.02 -6.68 16.25
N ARG A 126 -17.83 -6.95 15.72
CA ARG A 126 -16.85 -5.92 15.39
C ARG A 126 -17.51 -4.90 14.45
N PRO A 127 -17.38 -3.58 14.69
CA PRO A 127 -18.07 -2.55 13.91
C PRO A 127 -17.80 -2.74 12.41
N LYS A 128 -18.84 -2.59 11.58
CA LYS A 128 -18.68 -2.47 10.13
C LYS A 128 -17.82 -1.25 9.85
N LEU A 129 -16.82 -1.38 8.98
CA LEU A 129 -16.08 -0.24 8.44
C LEU A 129 -17.10 0.80 7.94
N GLY A 130 -16.89 2.06 8.29
CA GLY A 130 -17.84 3.13 7.97
C GLY A 130 -17.90 3.38 6.47
N LYS A 131 -19.05 3.79 5.93
CA LYS A 131 -19.25 4.10 4.48
C LYS A 131 -18.18 5.03 3.89
N SER A 132 -17.51 5.85 4.71
CA SER A 132 -16.41 6.73 4.29
C SER A 132 -15.10 5.99 3.96
N GLU A 133 -14.91 4.77 4.45
CA GLU A 133 -13.66 3.99 4.32
C GLU A 133 -13.61 3.21 3.00
N LEU A 134 -14.77 2.93 2.41
CA LEU A 134 -14.93 2.28 1.10
C LEU A 134 -14.72 3.23 -0.10
N GLY A 135 -14.42 4.50 0.18
CA GLY A 135 -14.15 5.52 -0.82
C GLY A 135 -15.39 6.06 -1.54
N ARG A 136 -15.16 7.01 -2.44
CA ARG A 136 -16.24 7.73 -3.17
C ARG A 136 -17.08 6.82 -4.07
N HIS A 137 -16.55 5.66 -4.45
CA HIS A 137 -17.15 4.70 -5.39
C HIS A 137 -17.75 3.48 -4.70
N HIS A 138 -18.01 3.53 -3.40
CA HIS A 138 -18.54 2.39 -2.63
C HIS A 138 -19.87 1.81 -3.15
N ARG A 139 -20.66 2.57 -3.93
CA ARG A 139 -21.92 2.12 -4.55
C ARG A 139 -21.79 1.85 -6.05
N GLU A 140 -20.59 1.88 -6.60
CA GLU A 140 -20.40 1.64 -8.01
C GLU A 140 -20.57 0.16 -8.34
N ASP A 141 -21.45 -0.13 -9.29
CA ASP A 141 -21.60 -1.49 -9.82
C ASP A 141 -20.57 -1.79 -10.92
N GLN A 142 -20.27 -0.78 -11.74
CA GLN A 142 -19.26 -0.87 -12.81
C GLN A 142 -18.57 0.48 -13.04
N MET A 143 -17.26 0.43 -13.29
CA MET A 143 -16.48 1.60 -13.67
C MET A 143 -16.78 2.02 -15.12
N PRO A 144 -16.56 3.30 -15.48
CA PRO A 144 -16.74 3.76 -16.85
C PRO A 144 -15.88 2.97 -17.84
N SER A 145 -16.44 2.60 -19.00
CA SER A 145 -15.75 1.81 -20.02
C SER A 145 -14.44 2.45 -20.49
N SER A 146 -14.40 3.78 -20.58
CA SER A 146 -13.16 4.51 -20.95
C SER A 146 -12.03 4.34 -19.92
N LEU A 147 -12.36 4.26 -18.63
CA LEU A 147 -11.40 3.96 -17.58
C LEU A 147 -10.96 2.50 -17.63
N ARG A 148 -11.92 1.59 -17.86
CA ARG A 148 -11.61 0.17 -18.03
C ARG A 148 -10.59 -0.04 -19.16
N THR A 149 -10.86 0.50 -20.34
CA THR A 149 -9.93 0.43 -21.49
C THR A 149 -8.57 1.04 -21.15
N LEU A 150 -8.53 2.19 -20.46
CA LEU A 150 -7.27 2.81 -20.02
C LEU A 150 -6.44 1.87 -19.12
N LEU A 151 -7.10 1.19 -18.17
CA LEU A 151 -6.46 0.27 -17.24
C LEU A 151 -5.97 -1.01 -17.91
N GLU A 152 -6.75 -1.55 -18.86
CA GLU A 152 -6.39 -2.72 -19.68
C GLU A 152 -5.17 -2.42 -20.56
N GLU A 153 -5.13 -1.26 -21.22
CA GLU A 153 -4.06 -0.90 -22.16
C GLU A 153 -2.75 -0.51 -21.47
N LYS A 154 -2.80 0.31 -20.41
CA LYS A 154 -1.61 0.97 -19.86
C LYS A 154 -1.12 0.40 -18.54
N ARG A 155 -1.94 -0.36 -17.82
CA ARG A 155 -1.61 -1.10 -16.57
C ARG A 155 -0.94 -0.34 -15.42
N GLY A 156 -0.52 0.92 -15.55
CA GLY A 156 0.25 1.71 -14.56
C GLY A 156 1.61 2.18 -15.07
N TYR A 157 2.30 3.04 -14.33
CA TYR A 157 3.70 3.39 -14.61
C TYR A 157 4.63 2.56 -13.73
N PHE A 158 5.45 1.72 -14.36
CA PHE A 158 6.38 0.80 -13.71
C PHE A 158 7.80 1.36 -13.75
N SER A 159 8.39 1.57 -12.59
CA SER A 159 9.71 2.18 -12.42
C SER A 159 10.63 1.25 -11.65
N ASN A 160 11.45 0.52 -12.40
CA ASN A 160 12.46 -0.40 -11.86
C ASN A 160 13.71 0.34 -11.40
N GLY A 161 14.42 -0.23 -10.42
CA GLY A 161 15.75 0.23 -10.01
C GLY A 161 15.75 1.51 -9.17
N ILE A 162 14.62 1.86 -8.56
CA ILE A 162 14.51 3.03 -7.68
C ILE A 162 15.11 2.76 -6.30
N ILE A 163 14.98 1.56 -5.74
CA ILE A 163 15.58 1.21 -4.44
C ILE A 163 17.11 1.46 -4.42
N PRO A 164 17.91 1.00 -5.42
CA PRO A 164 19.33 1.35 -5.49
C PRO A 164 19.61 2.86 -5.61
N VAL A 165 18.70 3.64 -6.20
CA VAL A 165 18.84 5.11 -6.26
C VAL A 165 18.59 5.71 -4.88
N LEU A 166 17.54 5.28 -4.17
CA LEU A 166 17.27 5.72 -2.80
C LEU A 166 18.43 5.37 -1.87
N GLN A 167 19.05 4.21 -2.02
CA GLN A 167 20.25 3.82 -1.27
C GLN A 167 21.38 4.85 -1.44
N LYS A 168 21.67 5.27 -2.68
CA LYS A 168 22.71 6.28 -2.97
C LYS A 168 22.37 7.64 -2.37
N LEU A 169 21.10 8.05 -2.46
CA LEU A 169 20.65 9.33 -1.91
C LEU A 169 20.74 9.32 -0.38
N LEU A 170 20.31 8.25 0.28
CA LEU A 170 20.43 8.08 1.74
C LEU A 170 21.90 8.02 2.18
N GLN A 171 22.77 7.41 1.38
CA GLN A 171 24.21 7.38 1.64
C GLN A 171 24.79 8.80 1.59
N ALA A 172 24.38 9.60 0.61
CA ALA A 172 24.83 10.98 0.45
C ALA A 172 24.16 11.99 1.40
N SER A 173 23.01 11.66 2.00
CA SER A 173 22.27 12.56 2.89
C SER A 173 23.10 13.00 4.09
N ASN A 174 23.00 14.27 4.44
CA ASN A 174 23.66 14.83 5.62
C ASN A 174 22.87 14.62 6.91
N THR A 175 21.58 14.31 6.81
CA THR A 175 20.65 14.17 7.93
C THR A 175 20.45 12.71 8.34
N THR A 176 20.59 11.76 7.41
CA THR A 176 20.55 10.32 7.68
C THR A 176 21.70 9.91 8.60
N SER A 177 21.37 9.26 9.72
CA SER A 177 22.33 8.54 10.57
C SER A 177 22.45 7.08 10.14
N ALA A 178 21.31 6.42 9.92
CA ALA A 178 21.27 5.06 9.42
C ALA A 178 20.00 4.85 8.59
N ALA A 179 20.04 3.94 7.62
CA ALA A 179 18.84 3.50 6.91
C ALA A 179 18.91 2.03 6.54
N TRP A 180 17.75 1.41 6.39
CA TRP A 180 17.56 0.04 5.96
C TRP A 180 16.50 0.00 4.87
N LEU A 181 16.79 -0.69 3.77
CA LEU A 181 15.89 -0.80 2.62
C LEU A 181 15.51 -2.26 2.38
N CYS A 182 14.31 -2.48 1.84
CA CYS A 182 13.88 -3.79 1.33
C CYS A 182 14.74 -4.24 0.13
N SER A 183 14.42 -5.42 -0.39
CA SER A 183 15.02 -5.97 -1.60
C SER A 183 15.02 -4.97 -2.77
N PRO A 184 16.11 -4.90 -3.57
CA PRO A 184 16.17 -4.02 -4.74
C PRO A 184 15.26 -4.47 -5.89
N HIS A 185 14.63 -5.65 -5.77
CA HIS A 185 13.75 -6.26 -6.76
C HIS A 185 12.32 -5.71 -6.76
N VAL A 186 12.01 -4.70 -5.95
CA VAL A 186 10.72 -4.00 -5.97
C VAL A 186 10.65 -3.03 -7.16
N THR A 187 9.58 -3.14 -7.95
CA THR A 187 9.21 -2.14 -8.96
C THR A 187 8.28 -1.11 -8.32
N HIS A 188 8.58 0.19 -8.42
CA HIS A 188 7.61 1.21 -8.03
C HIS A 188 6.50 1.29 -9.08
N VAL A 189 5.24 1.14 -8.66
CA VAL A 189 4.06 1.22 -9.54
C VAL A 189 3.20 2.42 -9.15
N SER A 190 3.03 3.37 -10.07
CA SER A 190 2.25 4.59 -9.85
C SER A 190 1.07 4.73 -10.82
N LYS A 191 0.06 5.51 -10.42
CA LYS A 191 -1.21 5.68 -11.14
C LYS A 191 -1.07 6.34 -12.50
N LEU A 192 -1.97 5.99 -13.41
CA LEU A 192 -2.19 6.67 -14.67
C LEU A 192 -2.87 8.02 -14.46
N SER A 193 -2.70 8.91 -15.43
CA SER A 193 -3.48 10.16 -15.45
C SER A 193 -4.96 9.83 -15.65
N ARG A 194 -5.85 10.49 -14.89
CA ARG A 194 -7.32 10.30 -14.91
C ARG A 194 -7.81 8.94 -14.43
N GLU A 195 -6.95 8.12 -13.82
CA GLU A 195 -7.33 6.79 -13.29
C GLU A 195 -8.29 6.88 -12.09
N GLY A 196 -8.08 7.87 -11.23
CA GLY A 196 -8.66 7.88 -9.88
C GLY A 196 -7.73 7.22 -8.86
N SER A 197 -8.31 6.68 -7.78
CA SER A 197 -7.55 6.10 -6.68
C SER A 197 -7.73 4.57 -6.66
N PHE A 198 -6.63 3.87 -6.93
CA PHE A 198 -6.48 2.42 -6.83
C PHE A 198 -5.26 2.07 -5.97
N CYS A 199 -4.93 2.91 -4.99
CA CYS A 199 -3.70 2.80 -4.19
C CYS A 199 -3.47 1.38 -3.63
N GLY A 200 -4.49 0.75 -3.03
CA GLY A 200 -4.39 -0.62 -2.51
C GLY A 200 -3.97 -1.63 -3.59
N TYR A 201 -4.59 -1.58 -4.77
CA TYR A 201 -4.23 -2.43 -5.90
C TYR A 201 -2.79 -2.17 -6.37
N ARG A 202 -2.37 -0.90 -6.46
CA ARG A 202 -1.00 -0.53 -6.84
C ARG A 202 0.04 -1.02 -5.83
N ASN A 203 -0.28 -0.99 -4.54
CA ASN A 203 0.58 -1.53 -3.50
C ASN A 203 0.69 -3.06 -3.59
N ILE A 204 -0.41 -3.77 -3.84
CA ILE A 204 -0.36 -5.22 -4.14
C ILE A 204 0.54 -5.49 -5.35
N GLN A 205 0.44 -4.69 -6.41
CA GLN A 205 1.33 -4.81 -7.57
C GLN A 205 2.81 -4.64 -7.20
N MET A 206 3.15 -3.72 -6.30
CA MET A 206 4.52 -3.55 -5.80
C MET A 206 5.01 -4.75 -4.98
N LEU A 207 4.16 -5.32 -4.12
CA LEU A 207 4.48 -6.56 -3.38
C LEU A 207 4.67 -7.74 -4.34
N CYS A 208 3.76 -7.94 -5.30
CA CYS A 208 3.89 -8.98 -6.32
C CYS A 208 5.15 -8.80 -7.17
N SER A 209 5.54 -7.55 -7.51
CA SER A 209 6.75 -7.29 -8.27
C SER A 209 8.01 -7.80 -7.55
N HIS A 210 8.08 -7.64 -6.23
CA HIS A 210 9.16 -8.22 -5.44
C HIS A 210 9.15 -9.74 -5.55
N ILE A 211 7.99 -10.38 -5.35
CA ILE A 211 7.88 -11.84 -5.35
C ILE A 211 8.35 -12.41 -6.70
N ILE A 212 7.87 -11.83 -7.80
CA ILE A 212 8.23 -12.23 -9.16
C ILE A 212 9.71 -11.98 -9.43
N ASN A 213 10.18 -10.74 -9.25
CA ASN A 213 11.53 -10.33 -9.65
C ASN A 213 12.63 -10.97 -8.79
N SER A 214 12.33 -11.34 -7.54
CA SER A 214 13.27 -12.05 -6.67
C SER A 214 13.19 -13.58 -6.80
N GLY A 215 12.20 -14.10 -7.54
CA GLY A 215 11.94 -15.55 -7.61
C GLY A 215 11.60 -16.15 -6.24
N SER A 216 10.99 -15.37 -5.34
CA SER A 216 10.71 -15.82 -3.98
C SER A 216 9.52 -16.79 -3.94
N PHE A 217 9.27 -17.33 -2.75
CA PHE A 217 8.16 -18.25 -2.53
C PHE A 217 6.83 -17.63 -3.02
N GLY A 218 6.11 -18.36 -3.86
CA GLY A 218 4.87 -17.88 -4.47
C GLY A 218 5.02 -17.25 -5.86
N ALA A 219 6.23 -17.01 -6.37
CA ALA A 219 6.45 -16.42 -7.70
C ALA A 219 5.72 -17.19 -8.82
N ALA A 220 5.72 -18.52 -8.76
CA ALA A 220 5.03 -19.37 -9.73
C ALA A 220 3.51 -19.14 -9.80
N LYS A 221 2.90 -18.54 -8.77
CA LYS A 221 1.46 -18.20 -8.76
C LYS A 221 1.12 -17.01 -9.66
N PHE A 222 2.11 -16.16 -9.98
CA PHE A 222 1.92 -14.95 -10.80
C PHE A 222 2.46 -15.08 -12.23
N GLY A 223 3.21 -16.14 -12.52
CA GLY A 223 3.97 -16.25 -13.77
C GLY A 223 5.02 -15.13 -13.87
N ASP A 224 5.23 -14.60 -15.08
CA ASP A 224 6.28 -13.61 -15.36
C ASP A 224 5.77 -12.15 -15.35
N GLN A 225 4.52 -11.90 -14.96
CA GLN A 225 3.92 -10.56 -15.03
C GLN A 225 3.25 -10.15 -13.72
N VAL A 226 3.49 -8.90 -13.32
CA VAL A 226 2.78 -8.29 -12.20
C VAL A 226 1.27 -8.24 -12.52
N PRO A 227 0.38 -8.77 -11.66
CA PRO A 227 -1.05 -8.84 -11.96
C PRO A 227 -1.65 -7.46 -12.23
N SER A 228 -2.59 -7.39 -13.16
CA SER A 228 -3.36 -6.17 -13.42
C SER A 228 -4.33 -5.88 -12.26
N ILE A 229 -4.95 -4.70 -12.26
CA ILE A 229 -6.00 -4.37 -11.28
C ILE A 229 -7.14 -5.38 -11.37
N PHE A 230 -7.50 -5.82 -12.58
CA PHE A 230 -8.58 -6.79 -12.79
C PHE A 230 -8.19 -8.18 -12.30
N ASP A 231 -6.95 -8.61 -12.51
CA ASP A 231 -6.45 -9.88 -11.97
C ASP A 231 -6.47 -9.85 -10.43
N ILE A 232 -6.10 -8.73 -9.82
CA ILE A 232 -6.15 -8.57 -8.36
C ILE A 232 -7.60 -8.61 -7.85
N GLN A 233 -8.53 -7.93 -8.52
CA GLN A 233 -9.97 -8.01 -8.19
C GLN A 233 -10.47 -9.45 -8.23
N GLU A 234 -10.13 -10.18 -9.29
CA GLU A 234 -10.46 -11.59 -9.46
C GLU A 234 -9.93 -12.45 -8.31
N LEU A 235 -8.65 -12.30 -7.97
CA LEU A 235 -7.99 -13.10 -6.94
C LEU A 235 -8.55 -12.84 -5.54
N ILE A 236 -8.91 -11.58 -5.23
CA ILE A 236 -9.57 -11.22 -3.98
C ILE A 236 -10.97 -11.83 -3.92
N GLU A 237 -11.73 -11.74 -5.01
CA GLU A 237 -13.09 -12.28 -5.08
C GLU A 237 -13.12 -13.80 -4.96
N ASN A 238 -12.18 -14.48 -5.61
CA ASN A 238 -12.03 -15.93 -5.48
C ASN A 238 -11.66 -16.32 -4.04
N ALA A 239 -10.81 -15.53 -3.36
CA ALA A 239 -10.52 -15.75 -1.94
C ALA A 239 -11.78 -15.62 -1.07
N TRP A 240 -12.67 -14.67 -1.38
CA TRP A 240 -13.96 -14.55 -0.70
C TRP A 240 -14.87 -15.75 -0.97
N ASP A 241 -14.88 -16.28 -2.19
CA ASP A 241 -15.66 -17.46 -2.56
C ASP A 241 -15.15 -18.73 -1.84
N GLU A 242 -13.86 -18.77 -1.52
CA GLU A 242 -13.22 -19.79 -0.66
C GLU A 242 -13.47 -19.56 0.84
N GLY A 243 -14.18 -18.50 1.23
CA GLY A 243 -14.50 -18.17 2.63
C GLY A 243 -13.42 -17.37 3.35
N ILE A 244 -12.32 -17.00 2.69
CA ILE A 244 -11.21 -16.23 3.28
C ILE A 244 -11.59 -14.76 3.31
N ASN A 245 -11.73 -14.16 4.50
CA ASN A 245 -12.16 -12.77 4.68
C ASN A 245 -13.46 -12.41 3.90
N ALA A 246 -14.37 -13.38 3.71
CA ALA A 246 -15.56 -13.26 2.86
C ALA A 246 -16.50 -12.09 3.24
N ARG A 247 -16.43 -11.59 4.48
CA ARG A 247 -17.14 -10.38 4.92
C ARG A 247 -16.83 -9.14 4.05
N GLY A 248 -15.64 -9.08 3.42
CA GLY A 248 -15.30 -8.02 2.48
C GLY A 248 -16.29 -7.93 1.30
N ARG A 249 -16.80 -9.08 0.83
CA ARG A 249 -17.85 -9.14 -0.20
C ARG A 249 -19.13 -8.47 0.26
N ASP A 250 -19.57 -8.73 1.49
CA ASP A 250 -20.79 -8.13 2.07
C ASP A 250 -20.64 -6.61 2.30
N GLU A 251 -19.44 -6.18 2.71
CA GLU A 251 -19.17 -4.77 3.00
C GLU A 251 -19.04 -3.93 1.72
N THR A 252 -18.53 -4.51 0.64
CA THR A 252 -18.30 -3.83 -0.64
C THR A 252 -19.40 -4.04 -1.66
N GLY A 253 -20.18 -5.12 -1.56
CA GLY A 253 -21.06 -5.59 -2.64
C GLY A 253 -20.28 -6.14 -3.84
N GLY A 254 -19.05 -6.62 -3.62
CA GLY A 254 -18.13 -7.06 -4.67
C GLY A 254 -17.34 -5.90 -5.31
N ILE A 255 -16.15 -6.20 -5.81
CA ILE A 255 -15.18 -5.22 -6.34
C ILE A 255 -14.88 -5.38 -7.83
N ARG A 256 -15.32 -6.47 -8.48
CA ARG A 256 -15.07 -6.74 -9.91
C ARG A 256 -15.52 -5.59 -10.80
N GLY A 257 -14.57 -5.05 -11.58
CA GLY A 257 -14.87 -3.97 -12.52
C GLY A 257 -15.23 -2.64 -11.85
N THR A 258 -15.06 -2.50 -10.53
CA THR A 258 -15.37 -1.26 -9.80
C THR A 258 -14.12 -0.47 -9.44
N ARG A 259 -14.30 0.76 -8.99
CA ARG A 259 -13.26 1.62 -8.40
C ARG A 259 -13.29 1.61 -6.86
N LYS A 260 -13.88 0.59 -6.25
CA LYS A 260 -14.00 0.49 -4.79
C LYS A 260 -12.62 0.35 -4.16
N TYR A 261 -12.45 1.02 -3.03
CA TYR A 261 -11.21 0.94 -2.27
C TYR A 261 -11.08 -0.45 -1.65
N ILE A 262 -9.83 -0.90 -1.56
CA ILE A 262 -9.44 -2.11 -0.85
C ILE A 262 -8.40 -1.72 0.20
N GLY A 263 -8.27 -2.54 1.22
CA GLY A 263 -7.32 -2.36 2.29
C GLY A 263 -6.54 -3.62 2.62
N THR A 264 -6.00 -3.64 3.83
CA THR A 264 -5.26 -4.76 4.40
C THR A 264 -6.04 -6.10 4.36
N PRO A 265 -7.35 -6.14 4.67
CA PRO A 265 -8.12 -7.40 4.63
C PRO A 265 -8.20 -8.05 3.25
N GLU A 266 -8.36 -7.24 2.19
CA GLU A 266 -8.40 -7.75 0.81
C GLU A 266 -7.02 -8.24 0.34
N ALA A 267 -5.97 -7.48 0.65
CA ALA A 267 -4.61 -7.91 0.35
C ALA A 267 -4.28 -9.23 1.06
N GLN A 268 -4.66 -9.37 2.34
CA GLN A 268 -4.50 -10.61 3.10
C GLN A 268 -5.29 -11.76 2.49
N ALA A 269 -6.53 -11.53 2.07
CA ALA A 269 -7.38 -12.55 1.45
C ALA A 269 -6.70 -13.15 0.22
N MET A 270 -6.24 -12.28 -0.69
CA MET A 270 -5.52 -12.67 -1.90
C MET A 270 -4.23 -13.45 -1.60
N PHE A 271 -3.36 -12.96 -0.73
CA PHE A 271 -2.10 -13.67 -0.46
C PHE A 271 -2.37 -15.02 0.24
N THR A 272 -3.36 -15.08 1.13
CA THR A 272 -3.74 -16.32 1.82
C THR A 272 -4.29 -17.37 0.86
N SER A 273 -5.19 -17.02 -0.08
CA SER A 273 -5.71 -17.98 -1.08
C SER A 273 -4.62 -18.49 -2.00
N LEU A 274 -3.65 -17.63 -2.34
CA LEU A 274 -2.46 -18.00 -3.11
C LEU A 274 -1.44 -18.82 -2.31
N GLN A 275 -1.71 -19.10 -1.03
CA GLN A 275 -0.84 -19.80 -0.08
C GLN A 275 0.50 -19.08 0.14
N ILE A 276 0.55 -17.77 -0.09
CA ILE A 276 1.73 -16.94 0.17
C ILE A 276 1.65 -16.47 1.62
N PRO A 277 2.62 -16.84 2.48
CA PRO A 277 2.58 -16.47 3.88
C PRO A 277 2.60 -14.95 4.05
N CYS A 278 1.63 -14.42 4.78
CA CYS A 278 1.57 -13.02 5.15
C CYS A 278 1.03 -12.85 6.56
N SER A 279 1.33 -11.72 7.18
CA SER A 279 0.83 -11.37 8.51
C SER A 279 0.31 -9.94 8.53
N VAL A 280 -0.77 -9.73 9.29
CA VAL A 280 -1.40 -8.41 9.43
C VAL A 280 -1.23 -7.90 10.85
N ASN A 281 -0.70 -6.69 10.97
CA ASN A 281 -0.53 -6.03 12.26
C ASN A 281 -1.28 -4.69 12.24
N ALA A 282 -2.14 -4.48 13.23
CA ALA A 282 -2.86 -3.23 13.43
C ALA A 282 -2.29 -2.49 14.64
N PHE A 283 -1.98 -1.20 14.45
CA PHE A 283 -1.49 -0.30 15.49
C PHE A 283 -2.58 0.72 15.80
N ARG A 284 -3.36 0.42 16.84
CA ARG A 284 -4.45 1.26 17.34
C ARG A 284 -4.33 1.37 18.85
N THR A 285 -4.02 2.56 19.35
CA THR A 285 -3.91 2.85 20.79
C THR A 285 -4.71 4.11 21.12
N LYS A 286 -5.10 4.29 22.38
CA LYS A 286 -5.77 5.52 22.83
C LYS A 286 -4.85 6.74 22.66
N ASP A 287 -3.56 6.55 22.90
CA ASP A 287 -2.54 7.55 22.61
C ASP A 287 -2.00 7.38 21.18
N CYS A 288 -2.35 8.29 20.28
CA CYS A 288 -1.87 8.28 18.90
C CYS A 288 -0.34 8.33 18.79
N ALA A 289 0.38 8.85 19.80
CA ALA A 289 1.84 8.84 19.84
C ALA A 289 2.42 7.45 20.05
N GLU A 290 1.78 6.67 20.90
CA GLU A 290 2.14 5.28 21.17
C GLU A 290 1.94 4.41 19.92
N ALA A 291 0.80 4.50 19.22
CA ALA A 291 0.57 3.75 17.98
C ALA A 291 1.65 4.03 16.92
N ARG A 292 2.05 5.30 16.79
CA ARG A 292 3.13 5.72 15.89
C ARG A 292 4.48 5.16 16.31
N ALA A 293 4.78 5.15 17.61
CA ALA A 293 6.01 4.58 18.14
C ALA A 293 6.07 3.07 17.88
N LEU A 294 5.01 2.34 18.21
CA LEU A 294 4.89 0.89 17.98
C LEU A 294 5.05 0.52 16.50
N LEU A 295 4.43 1.28 15.59
CA LEU A 295 4.63 1.11 14.15
C LEU A 295 6.11 1.28 13.77
N LEU A 296 6.73 2.38 14.18
CA LEU A 296 8.13 2.67 13.84
C LEU A 296 9.10 1.66 14.45
N ASP A 297 8.83 1.17 15.66
CA ASP A 297 9.62 0.14 16.34
C ASP A 297 9.52 -1.20 15.58
N TYR A 298 8.31 -1.61 15.20
CA TYR A 298 8.07 -2.82 14.42
C TYR A 298 8.79 -2.76 13.07
N ILE A 299 8.62 -1.67 12.31
CA ILE A 299 9.24 -1.51 10.99
C ILE A 299 10.76 -1.47 11.09
N GLN A 300 11.30 -0.81 12.13
CA GLN A 300 12.74 -0.82 12.37
C GLN A 300 13.25 -2.22 12.68
N GLN A 301 12.59 -2.97 13.57
CA GLN A 301 12.99 -4.33 13.90
C GLN A 301 12.97 -5.23 12.66
N TYR A 302 11.89 -5.13 11.86
CA TYR A 302 11.75 -5.88 10.62
C TYR A 302 12.91 -5.67 9.65
N PHE A 303 13.33 -4.43 9.39
CA PHE A 303 14.43 -4.19 8.45
C PHE A 303 15.82 -4.41 9.07
N VAL A 304 15.98 -4.18 10.38
CA VAL A 304 17.26 -4.44 11.06
C VAL A 304 17.61 -5.93 11.03
N GLN A 305 16.65 -6.82 11.31
CA GLN A 305 16.91 -8.28 11.27
C GLN A 305 17.33 -8.76 9.87
N GLY A 306 16.85 -8.11 8.81
CA GLY A 306 17.18 -8.48 7.43
C GLY A 306 18.56 -8.02 6.96
N ALA A 307 19.22 -7.15 7.73
CA ALA A 307 20.54 -6.64 7.40
C ALA A 307 21.69 -7.47 7.98
N GLY A 308 21.40 -8.41 8.89
CA GLY A 308 22.41 -9.24 9.54
C GLY A 308 23.48 -8.41 10.26
N GLU A 309 24.75 -8.72 10.03
CA GLU A 309 25.91 -8.07 10.64
C GLU A 309 26.40 -6.82 9.89
N ASP A 310 25.74 -6.41 8.78
CA ASP A 310 26.14 -5.21 8.05
C ASP A 310 26.04 -3.98 8.96
N THR A 311 27.15 -3.25 9.11
CA THR A 311 27.23 -2.04 9.94
C THR A 311 27.23 -0.75 9.12
N SER A 312 27.10 -0.84 7.80
CA SER A 312 27.07 0.29 6.86
C SER A 312 26.00 1.31 7.21
N LYS A 313 26.22 2.58 6.86
CA LYS A 313 25.25 3.66 7.05
C LYS A 313 23.88 3.30 6.45
N VAL A 314 23.87 2.81 5.22
CA VAL A 314 22.65 2.36 4.52
C VAL A 314 22.80 0.89 4.18
N ARG A 315 21.83 0.07 4.63
CA ARG A 315 21.84 -1.37 4.49
C ARG A 315 20.72 -1.81 3.56
N ALA A 316 21.06 -2.57 2.52
CA ALA A 316 20.07 -3.21 1.66
C ALA A 316 19.83 -4.63 2.16
N THR A 317 18.56 -5.00 2.31
CA THR A 317 18.17 -6.34 2.78
C THR A 317 17.60 -7.17 1.63
N ALA A 318 17.40 -8.47 1.86
CA ALA A 318 16.63 -9.33 0.94
C ALA A 318 15.12 -9.33 1.25
N LEU A 319 14.67 -8.58 2.28
CA LEU A 319 13.31 -8.64 2.78
C LEU A 319 12.28 -8.04 1.79
N PRO A 320 11.03 -8.55 1.80
CA PRO A 320 9.95 -7.95 1.04
C PRO A 320 9.62 -6.53 1.51
N PRO A 321 9.06 -5.68 0.62
CA PRO A 321 8.43 -4.43 1.04
C PRO A 321 7.14 -4.71 1.82
N ILE A 322 6.66 -3.73 2.58
CA ILE A 322 5.50 -3.87 3.45
C ILE A 322 4.33 -3.05 2.91
N TYR A 323 3.14 -3.66 2.79
CA TYR A 323 1.91 -2.92 2.49
C TYR A 323 1.54 -2.09 3.73
N PHE A 324 1.29 -0.79 3.56
CA PHE A 324 1.00 0.13 4.67
C PHE A 324 -0.30 0.89 4.43
N GLN A 325 -1.22 0.74 5.36
CA GLN A 325 -2.54 1.36 5.34
C GLN A 325 -2.67 2.35 6.49
N HIS A 326 -3.28 3.50 6.18
CA HIS A 326 -3.98 4.31 7.15
C HIS A 326 -5.31 4.76 6.53
N ARG A 327 -6.15 5.48 7.29
CA ARG A 327 -7.43 5.95 6.76
C ARG A 327 -7.23 6.80 5.49
N GLY A 328 -7.93 6.43 4.42
CA GLY A 328 -8.02 7.18 3.17
C GLY A 328 -6.93 6.92 2.12
N HIS A 329 -5.81 6.25 2.47
CA HIS A 329 -4.73 5.97 1.52
C HIS A 329 -3.87 4.79 1.96
N SER A 330 -3.22 4.14 1.00
CA SER A 330 -2.19 3.14 1.28
C SER A 330 -0.93 3.40 0.46
N MET A 331 0.20 2.98 1.01
CA MET A 331 1.52 3.09 0.41
C MET A 331 2.27 1.78 0.61
N THR A 332 3.45 1.67 0.00
CA THR A 332 4.36 0.54 0.21
C THR A 332 5.59 1.04 0.96
N ILE A 333 5.82 0.54 2.17
CA ILE A 333 7.05 0.83 2.92
C ILE A 333 8.18 0.00 2.31
N VAL A 334 9.20 0.68 1.83
CA VAL A 334 10.40 0.09 1.22
C VAL A 334 11.64 0.25 2.09
N GLY A 335 11.49 0.83 3.28
CA GLY A 335 12.56 0.94 4.24
C GLY A 335 12.25 1.86 5.41
N LEU A 336 13.26 2.04 6.26
CA LEU A 336 13.25 2.96 7.39
C LEU A 336 14.55 3.73 7.43
N GLU A 337 14.45 5.03 7.73
CA GLU A 337 15.56 5.91 8.00
C GLU A 337 15.51 6.39 9.45
N ARG A 338 16.68 6.40 10.10
CA ARG A 338 16.93 7.13 11.34
C ARG A 338 17.78 8.36 11.04
N LEU A 339 17.29 9.52 11.44
CA LEU A 339 17.99 10.79 11.33
C LEU A 339 18.99 10.98 12.50
N LYS A 340 19.96 11.88 12.33
CA LYS A 340 20.96 12.21 13.36
C LYS A 340 20.36 12.74 14.67
N ASN A 341 19.18 13.35 14.62
CA ASN A 341 18.44 13.79 15.80
C ASN A 341 17.63 12.68 16.49
N GLY A 342 17.78 11.42 16.06
CA GLY A 342 17.07 10.26 16.60
C GLY A 342 15.67 10.03 16.03
N SER A 343 15.08 11.02 15.33
CA SER A 343 13.77 10.84 14.70
C SER A 343 13.84 9.86 13.51
N ARG A 344 12.69 9.29 13.17
CA ARG A 344 12.58 8.22 12.16
C ARG A 344 11.63 8.63 11.04
N ASN A 345 11.98 8.24 9.82
CA ASN A 345 11.13 8.34 8.64
C ASN A 345 10.88 6.94 8.10
N LEU A 346 9.63 6.63 7.75
CA LEU A 346 9.38 5.56 6.79
C LEU A 346 9.89 6.03 5.42
N ILE A 347 10.51 5.12 4.67
CA ILE A 347 10.81 5.31 3.26
C ILE A 347 9.74 4.55 2.48
N VAL A 348 8.98 5.25 1.65
CA VAL A 348 7.80 4.68 0.99
C VAL A 348 7.81 4.91 -0.51
N PHE A 349 7.20 3.97 -1.22
CA PHE A 349 6.62 4.23 -2.53
C PHE A 349 5.14 4.59 -2.36
N ASP A 350 4.77 5.74 -2.91
CA ASP A 350 3.40 6.24 -2.90
C ASP A 350 2.82 6.11 -4.31
N PRO A 351 1.82 5.22 -4.52
CA PRO A 351 1.28 4.96 -5.85
C PRO A 351 0.58 6.17 -6.47
N SER A 352 0.28 7.22 -5.69
CA SER A 352 -0.29 8.46 -6.21
C SER A 352 0.67 9.28 -7.06
N TYR A 353 1.98 9.05 -6.93
CA TYR A 353 3.00 9.90 -7.54
C TYR A 353 4.03 9.10 -8.33
N LYS A 354 4.41 9.62 -9.48
CA LYS A 354 5.56 9.11 -10.23
C LYS A 354 6.85 9.51 -9.53
N ASP A 355 7.91 8.73 -9.75
CA ASP A 355 9.26 9.18 -9.45
C ASP A 355 9.57 10.47 -10.23
N SER A 356 10.28 11.40 -9.60
CA SER A 356 10.76 12.58 -10.30
C SER A 356 11.71 12.18 -11.44
N THR A 357 11.71 12.94 -12.54
CA THR A 357 12.60 12.70 -13.68
C THR A 357 14.07 12.68 -13.26
N VAL A 358 14.42 13.46 -12.24
CA VAL A 358 15.77 13.48 -11.66
C VAL A 358 16.10 12.15 -10.98
N VAL A 359 15.23 11.66 -10.08
CA VAL A 359 15.46 10.39 -9.36
C VAL A 359 15.47 9.21 -10.34
N ALA A 360 14.50 9.15 -11.26
CA ALA A 360 14.47 8.13 -12.30
C ALA A 360 15.71 8.21 -13.24
N GLY A 361 16.24 9.40 -13.46
CA GLY A 361 17.44 9.66 -14.26
C GLY A 361 18.76 9.23 -13.61
N LEU A 362 18.77 8.92 -12.29
CA LEU A 362 19.93 8.45 -11.54
C LEU A 362 20.12 6.92 -11.59
N ARG A 363 19.19 6.18 -12.21
CA ARG A 363 19.30 4.73 -12.38
C ARG A 363 20.60 4.36 -13.11
N GLY A 364 21.36 3.42 -12.56
CA GLY A 364 22.66 2.99 -13.09
C GLY A 364 23.78 4.04 -12.99
N LYS A 365 23.52 5.25 -12.51
CA LYS A 365 24.52 6.34 -12.43
C LYS A 365 25.09 6.48 -11.03
N THR A 366 26.32 6.99 -10.93
CA THR A 366 26.91 7.44 -9.67
C THR A 366 26.26 8.75 -9.24
N TYR A 367 26.00 8.91 -7.94
CA TYR A 367 25.51 10.17 -7.39
C TYR A 367 26.69 10.99 -6.89
N THR A 368 26.93 12.15 -7.51
CA THR A 368 28.09 13.02 -7.21
C THR A 368 27.69 14.36 -6.59
N SER A 369 26.40 14.62 -6.42
CA SER A 369 25.89 15.87 -5.83
C SER A 369 25.99 15.87 -4.30
N GLY A 370 25.97 17.06 -3.68
CA GLY A 370 26.08 17.22 -2.23
C GLY A 370 24.83 16.78 -1.44
N GLY A 371 25.01 16.45 -0.16
CA GLY A 371 23.97 15.84 0.68
C GLY A 371 22.67 16.65 0.85
N ARG A 372 22.71 17.98 0.80
CA ARG A 372 21.49 18.82 0.81
C ARG A 372 20.58 18.54 -0.39
N ARG A 373 21.16 18.29 -1.56
CA ARG A 373 20.40 17.95 -2.77
C ARG A 373 19.85 16.52 -2.68
N ALA A 374 20.58 15.61 -2.01
CA ALA A 374 20.09 14.27 -1.77
C ALA A 374 18.85 14.29 -0.86
N ASP A 375 18.89 15.08 0.21
CA ASP A 375 17.77 15.28 1.12
C ASP A 375 16.51 15.80 0.39
N PHE A 376 16.67 16.81 -0.47
CA PHE A 376 15.57 17.32 -1.29
C PHE A 376 14.93 16.23 -2.18
N HIS A 377 15.74 15.35 -2.78
CA HIS A 377 15.22 14.25 -3.61
C HIS A 377 14.58 13.12 -2.79
N LEU A 378 14.90 13.01 -1.50
CA LEU A 378 14.32 12.01 -0.59
C LEU A 378 12.98 12.47 0.00
N ASP A 379 12.68 13.76 0.00
CA ASP A 379 11.49 14.32 0.67
C ASP A 379 10.17 13.67 0.21
N SER A 380 10.02 13.36 -1.08
CA SER A 380 8.82 12.68 -1.59
C SER A 380 8.67 11.24 -1.08
N TYR A 381 9.77 10.59 -0.72
CA TYR A 381 9.82 9.21 -0.23
C TYR A 381 9.77 9.12 1.30
N ARG A 382 10.13 10.19 2.02
CA ARG A 382 10.11 10.23 3.48
C ARG A 382 8.69 10.47 4.01
N LYS A 383 8.29 9.67 5.00
CA LYS A 383 7.08 9.86 5.81
C LYS A 383 7.47 9.83 7.29
N GLY A 384 7.74 11.02 7.81
CA GLY A 384 8.17 11.23 9.20
C GLY A 384 7.04 11.64 10.14
N THR A 385 7.40 12.13 11.32
CA THR A 385 6.47 12.54 12.38
C THR A 385 5.40 13.56 11.94
N SER A 386 5.73 14.48 11.03
CA SER A 386 4.77 15.45 10.50
C SER A 386 3.66 14.79 9.68
N TYR A 387 4.00 13.76 8.90
CA TYR A 387 3.04 12.98 8.14
C TYR A 387 2.23 12.08 9.05
N LEU A 388 2.92 11.28 9.87
CA LEU A 388 2.30 10.23 10.68
C LEU A 388 1.34 10.77 11.74
N ARG A 389 1.60 11.97 12.31
CA ARG A 389 0.72 12.55 13.35
C ARG A 389 -0.71 12.85 12.88
N ARG A 390 -0.96 12.88 11.57
CA ARG A 390 -2.28 13.12 10.98
C ARG A 390 -3.17 11.89 10.99
N HIS A 391 -2.62 10.75 11.40
CA HIS A 391 -3.31 9.48 11.45
C HIS A 391 -3.16 8.88 12.86
N ASN A 392 -4.22 8.25 13.32
CA ASN A 392 -4.33 7.65 14.65
C ASN A 392 -4.30 6.12 14.62
N GLU A 393 -4.47 5.53 13.43
CA GLU A 393 -4.54 4.10 13.22
C GLU A 393 -3.75 3.72 11.97
N PHE A 394 -3.03 2.62 12.09
CA PHE A 394 -2.21 2.06 11.03
C PHE A 394 -2.43 0.56 10.95
N GLU A 395 -2.39 0.04 9.73
CA GLU A 395 -2.31 -1.40 9.51
C GLU A 395 -1.20 -1.67 8.51
N ILE A 396 -0.52 -2.81 8.70
CA ILE A 396 0.47 -3.29 7.75
C ILE A 396 0.18 -4.73 7.38
N LEU A 397 0.58 -5.10 6.17
CA LEU A 397 0.73 -6.49 5.76
C LEU A 397 2.20 -6.74 5.38
N VAL A 398 2.77 -7.75 6.02
CA VAL A 398 4.17 -8.19 5.89
C VAL A 398 4.23 -9.56 5.26
#